data_AF-A0A938JQ76-F1
#
_entry.id   AF-A0A938JQ76-F1
#
_cell.length_a   1.000
_cell.length_b   1.000
_cell.length_c   1.000
_cell.angle_alpha   90.00
_cell.angle_beta   90.00
_cell.angle_gamma   90.00
#
_symmetry.space_group_name_H-M   'P 1'
#
loop_
_entity.id
_entity.type
_entity.pdbx_description
1 polymer ?
#
loop_
_entity_poly.entity_id
_entity_poly.type
_entity_poly.pdbx_seq_one_letter_code
_entity_poly.pdbx_strand_id
1 'polypeptide(L)'
;MPSAEEIPAVPEGQAAAVVNGKPASVQVTRIENEVVLTVGTVKAVIGSQSTDGVRTPLSADGAVALEPGGTLTVRMEGLEPNSEVEALLYSDPVRLGTGRVNDSGRVDHSFTVPEGVDAGSHRLVVRLTDADGNPVDLAVGVVNPESGGGVGLATIVIVVLGLGIASALFLPAVFRRRRDVTAS
;
A
#
# COMPACT_ATOMS: atom_id res chain seq x y z
N MET A 1 -6.99 20.33 -14.44
CA MET A 1 -6.47 19.02 -14.02
C MET A 1 -5.63 19.28 -12.79
N PRO A 2 -5.95 18.76 -11.59
CA PRO A 2 -5.02 18.92 -10.46
C PRO A 2 -3.71 18.20 -10.78
N SER A 3 -2.59 18.88 -10.53
CA SER A 3 -1.23 18.47 -10.90
C SER A 3 -0.75 17.29 -10.06
N ALA A 4 0.02 16.38 -10.66
CA ALA A 4 0.61 15.20 -10.03
C ALA A 4 1.65 15.52 -8.91
N GLU A 5 1.93 16.80 -8.67
CA GLU A 5 2.95 17.33 -7.76
C GLU A 5 2.57 17.28 -6.26
N GLU A 6 1.28 17.18 -5.93
CA GLU A 6 0.80 17.36 -4.55
C GLU A 6 0.75 16.06 -3.73
N ILE A 7 0.94 14.92 -4.38
CA ILE A 7 1.04 13.61 -3.73
C ILE A 7 2.53 13.35 -3.47
N PRO A 8 2.97 13.13 -2.22
CA PRO A 8 4.38 12.85 -1.93
C PRO A 8 4.86 11.63 -2.74
N ALA A 9 6.12 11.66 -3.18
CA ALA A 9 6.76 10.46 -3.70
C ALA A 9 6.84 9.44 -2.56
N VAL A 10 6.20 8.28 -2.75
CA VAL A 10 6.13 7.24 -1.74
C VAL A 10 7.13 6.15 -2.13
N PRO A 11 8.18 5.91 -1.32
CA PRO A 11 9.11 4.81 -1.56
C PRO A 11 8.38 3.45 -1.55
N GLU A 12 9.00 2.45 -2.17
CA GLU A 12 8.50 1.08 -2.14
C GLU A 12 8.19 0.62 -0.71
N GLY A 13 7.02 0.01 -0.53
CA GLY A 13 6.61 -0.53 0.78
C GLY A 13 6.20 0.54 1.79
N GLN A 14 6.19 1.81 1.42
CA GLN A 14 5.63 2.89 2.23
C GLN A 14 4.25 3.30 1.71
N ALA A 15 3.54 4.06 2.53
CA ALA A 15 2.26 4.66 2.17
C ALA A 15 2.12 6.05 2.78
N ALA A 16 1.40 6.92 2.09
CA ALA A 16 1.05 8.26 2.54
C ALA A 16 -0.42 8.52 2.24
N ALA A 17 -1.08 9.36 3.04
CA ALA A 17 -2.46 9.73 2.79
C ALA A 17 -2.69 11.22 3.03
N VAL A 18 -3.66 11.77 2.30
CA VAL A 18 -4.16 13.13 2.46
C VAL A 18 -5.66 13.04 2.69
N VAL A 19 -6.15 13.60 3.79
CA VAL A 19 -7.59 13.64 4.14
C VAL A 19 -8.00 15.12 4.16
N ASN A 20 -9.03 15.51 3.40
CA ASN A 20 -9.45 16.91 3.28
C ASN A 20 -8.31 17.88 2.91
N GLY A 21 -7.40 17.45 2.04
CA GLY A 21 -6.23 18.26 1.63
C GLY A 21 -5.16 18.41 2.71
N LYS A 22 -5.24 17.67 3.84
CA LYS A 22 -4.22 17.68 4.90
C LYS A 22 -3.54 16.31 5.00
N PRO A 23 -2.20 16.26 5.17
CA PRO A 23 -1.50 15.00 5.41
C PRO A 23 -2.07 14.26 6.63
N ALA A 24 -2.33 12.96 6.46
CA ALA A 24 -2.84 12.07 7.49
C ALA A 24 -1.86 10.93 7.77
N SER A 25 -1.86 10.44 9.00
CA SER A 25 -1.01 9.31 9.40
C SER A 25 -1.55 8.01 8.81
N VAL A 26 -0.67 7.23 8.19
CA VAL A 26 -0.98 5.90 7.65
C VAL A 26 -0.31 4.84 8.50
N GLN A 27 -1.07 3.87 8.99
CA GLN A 27 -0.51 2.67 9.59
C GLN A 27 -0.34 1.61 8.50
N VAL A 28 0.88 1.08 8.35
CA VAL A 28 1.21 0.05 7.36
C VAL A 28 1.53 -1.26 8.08
N THR A 29 0.71 -2.28 7.85
CA THR A 29 0.91 -3.64 8.35
C THR A 29 1.00 -4.60 7.16
N ARG A 30 1.67 -5.74 7.34
CA ARG A 30 1.81 -6.77 6.30
C ARG A 30 1.34 -8.10 6.86
N ILE A 31 0.41 -8.73 6.16
CA ILE A 31 -0.23 -9.98 6.58
C ILE A 31 -0.39 -10.86 5.35
N GLU A 32 0.12 -12.09 5.39
CA GLU A 32 -0.10 -13.09 4.33
C GLU A 32 0.18 -12.60 2.89
N ASN A 33 1.27 -11.85 2.70
CA ASN A 33 1.66 -11.21 1.44
C ASN A 33 0.71 -10.11 0.92
N GLU A 34 -0.14 -9.57 1.80
CA GLU A 34 -0.95 -8.39 1.55
C GLU A 34 -0.44 -7.21 2.40
N VAL A 35 -0.54 -6.01 1.84
CA VAL A 35 -0.29 -4.76 2.55
C VAL A 35 -1.61 -4.24 3.08
N VAL A 36 -1.69 -4.08 4.41
CA VAL A 36 -2.84 -3.54 5.12
C VAL A 36 -2.53 -2.12 5.55
N LEU A 37 -3.35 -1.18 5.10
CA LEU A 37 -3.21 0.25 5.37
C LEU A 37 -4.40 0.73 6.19
N THR A 38 -4.15 1.53 7.23
CA THR A 38 -5.22 2.15 8.01
C THR A 38 -5.00 3.65 8.10
N VAL A 39 -6.02 4.42 7.74
CA VAL A 39 -6.04 5.89 7.76
C VAL A 39 -7.37 6.35 8.33
N GLY A 40 -7.37 6.88 9.56
CA GLY A 40 -8.62 7.21 10.25
C GLY A 40 -9.53 5.97 10.37
N THR A 41 -10.72 6.05 9.78
CA THR A 41 -11.71 4.95 9.71
C THR A 41 -11.51 4.03 8.50
N VAL A 42 -10.74 4.45 7.51
CA VAL A 42 -10.49 3.72 6.27
C VAL A 42 -9.44 2.64 6.51
N LYS A 43 -9.74 1.43 6.07
CA LYS A 43 -8.76 0.35 5.99
C LYS A 43 -8.72 -0.21 4.58
N ALA A 44 -7.52 -0.27 4.00
CA ALA A 44 -7.26 -0.85 2.70
C ALA A 44 -6.39 -2.10 2.83
N VAL A 45 -6.65 -3.11 2.00
CA VAL A 45 -5.88 -4.34 1.88
C VAL A 45 -5.53 -4.50 0.42
N ILE A 46 -4.24 -4.55 0.12
CA ILE A 46 -3.73 -4.56 -1.25
C ILE A 46 -2.84 -5.79 -1.41
N GLY A 47 -3.10 -6.57 -2.46
CA GLY A 47 -2.28 -7.70 -2.85
C GLY A 47 -2.26 -7.86 -4.36
N SER A 48 -1.43 -8.76 -4.85
CA SER A 48 -1.30 -9.05 -6.27
C SER A 48 -1.28 -10.55 -6.53
N GLN A 49 -1.63 -10.92 -7.76
CA GLN A 49 -1.61 -12.28 -8.27
C GLN A 49 -0.95 -12.27 -9.66
N SER A 50 -0.20 -13.32 -9.97
CA SER A 50 0.37 -13.55 -11.30
C SER A 50 -0.71 -13.80 -12.35
N THR A 51 -0.32 -13.88 -13.62
CA THR A 51 -1.22 -14.29 -14.71
C THR A 51 -1.83 -15.68 -14.50
N ASP A 52 -1.17 -16.53 -13.71
CA ASP A 52 -1.63 -17.87 -13.35
C ASP A 52 -2.60 -17.88 -12.15
N GLY A 53 -2.94 -16.71 -11.61
CA GLY A 53 -3.82 -16.58 -10.44
C GLY A 53 -3.15 -16.97 -9.11
N VAL A 54 -1.82 -17.07 -9.08
CA VAL A 54 -1.07 -17.35 -7.86
C VAL A 54 -0.74 -16.03 -7.17
N ARG A 55 -0.99 -15.93 -5.86
CA ARG A 55 -0.61 -14.74 -5.08
C ARG A 55 0.88 -14.45 -5.19
N THR A 56 1.21 -13.23 -5.58
CA THR A 56 2.60 -12.78 -5.68
C THR A 56 3.10 -12.41 -4.28
N PRO A 57 4.28 -12.88 -3.86
CA PRO A 57 4.91 -12.43 -2.62
C PRO A 57 5.17 -10.92 -2.63
N LEU A 58 5.21 -10.30 -1.46
CA LEU A 58 5.70 -8.92 -1.35
C LEU A 58 7.19 -8.85 -1.71
N SER A 59 7.64 -7.68 -2.16
CA SER A 59 9.06 -7.41 -2.43
C SER A 59 9.91 -7.46 -1.16
N ALA A 60 11.24 -7.39 -1.31
CA ALA A 60 12.17 -7.34 -0.17
C ALA A 60 11.90 -6.15 0.78
N ASP A 61 11.45 -5.03 0.23
CA ASP A 61 11.04 -3.83 0.97
C ASP A 61 9.58 -3.92 1.47
N GLY A 62 8.94 -5.06 1.21
CA GLY A 62 7.57 -5.35 1.58
C GLY A 62 6.55 -4.53 0.78
N ALA A 63 6.90 -4.11 -0.44
CA ALA A 63 5.97 -3.52 -1.39
C ALA A 63 5.14 -4.59 -2.07
N VAL A 64 3.97 -4.22 -2.61
CA VAL A 64 3.21 -5.11 -3.49
C VAL A 64 3.97 -5.25 -4.80
N ALA A 65 4.35 -6.49 -5.13
CA ALA A 65 5.01 -6.80 -6.39
C ALA A 65 3.96 -7.01 -7.50
N LEU A 66 4.00 -6.17 -8.52
CA LEU A 66 3.13 -6.22 -9.68
C LEU A 66 3.72 -7.15 -10.73
N GLU A 67 2.85 -7.83 -11.47
CA GLU A 67 3.23 -8.60 -12.65
C GLU A 67 2.43 -8.04 -13.83
N PRO A 68 3.07 -7.61 -14.93
CA PRO A 68 2.36 -7.16 -16.13
C PRO A 68 1.39 -8.25 -16.63
N GLY A 69 0.12 -7.89 -16.85
CA GLY A 69 -0.94 -8.85 -17.19
C GLY A 69 -1.54 -9.61 -15.97
N GLY A 70 -0.89 -9.52 -14.81
CA GLY A 70 -1.40 -10.05 -13.54
C GLY A 70 -2.57 -9.25 -12.97
N THR A 71 -3.00 -9.62 -11.78
CA THR A 71 -4.15 -9.01 -11.10
C THR A 71 -3.73 -8.31 -9.82
N LEU A 72 -4.09 -7.03 -9.69
CA LEU A 72 -4.01 -6.26 -8.44
C LEU A 72 -5.36 -6.33 -7.73
N THR A 73 -5.39 -6.87 -6.52
CA THR A 73 -6.60 -6.93 -5.69
C THR A 73 -6.56 -5.82 -4.64
N VAL A 74 -7.63 -5.02 -4.58
CA VAL A 74 -7.80 -3.92 -3.63
C VAL A 74 -9.12 -4.10 -2.89
N ARG A 75 -9.03 -4.30 -1.58
CA ARG A 75 -10.20 -4.36 -0.68
C ARG A 75 -10.15 -3.19 0.27
N MET A 76 -11.25 -2.46 0.39
CA MET A 76 -11.34 -1.33 1.31
C MET A 76 -12.63 -1.37 2.12
N GLU A 77 -12.55 -0.88 3.35
CA GLU A 77 -13.66 -0.70 4.28
C GLU A 77 -13.55 0.66 4.99
N GLY A 78 -14.67 1.12 5.56
CA GLY A 78 -14.76 2.44 6.21
C GLY A 78 -15.01 3.58 5.22
N LEU A 79 -15.63 3.28 4.09
CA LEU A 79 -15.92 4.22 3.01
C LEU A 79 -17.37 4.72 3.06
N GLU A 80 -17.64 5.85 2.41
CA GLU A 80 -19.01 6.33 2.22
C GLU A 80 -19.81 5.35 1.34
N PRO A 81 -20.96 4.81 1.81
CA PRO A 81 -21.79 3.94 1.00
C PRO A 81 -22.23 4.58 -0.32
N ASN A 82 -22.31 3.82 -1.40
CA ASN A 82 -22.67 4.30 -2.74
C ASN A 82 -21.72 5.33 -3.38
N SER A 83 -20.55 5.58 -2.78
CA SER A 83 -19.49 6.39 -3.39
C SER A 83 -18.67 5.61 -4.42
N GLU A 84 -17.78 6.32 -5.11
CA GLU A 84 -16.82 5.74 -6.06
C GLU A 84 -15.40 5.81 -5.51
N VAL A 85 -14.62 4.78 -5.84
CA VAL A 85 -13.19 4.71 -5.60
C VAL A 85 -12.50 4.68 -6.95
N GLU A 86 -11.48 5.50 -7.14
CA GLU A 86 -10.64 5.51 -8.33
C GLU A 86 -9.22 5.04 -8.02
N ALA A 87 -8.72 4.08 -8.80
CA ALA A 87 -7.34 3.59 -8.69
C ALA A 87 -6.51 4.03 -9.91
N LEU A 88 -5.38 4.66 -9.64
CA LEU A 88 -4.42 5.14 -10.63
C LEU A 88 -3.03 4.59 -10.33
N LEU A 89 -2.36 4.04 -11.33
CA LEU A 89 -0.95 3.68 -11.24
C LEU A 89 -0.12 4.82 -11.84
N TYR A 90 0.81 5.34 -11.05
CA TYR A 90 1.72 6.41 -11.41
C TYR A 90 3.13 5.85 -11.59
N SER A 91 3.54 5.76 -12.86
CA SER A 91 4.91 5.92 -13.34
C SER A 91 4.86 6.84 -14.56
N ASP A 92 4.14 6.40 -15.59
CA ASP A 92 3.25 7.23 -16.40
C ASP A 92 1.81 7.08 -15.87
N PRO A 93 0.98 8.13 -15.83
CA PRO A 93 -0.34 8.06 -15.22
C PRO A 93 -1.27 7.14 -16.02
N VAL A 94 -1.49 5.93 -15.53
CA VAL A 94 -2.43 4.96 -16.10
C VAL A 94 -3.58 4.73 -15.12
N ARG A 95 -4.79 4.99 -15.59
CA ARG A 95 -6.01 4.70 -14.83
C ARG A 95 -6.27 3.20 -14.86
N LEU A 96 -6.23 2.56 -13.70
CA LEU A 96 -6.51 1.12 -13.57
C LEU A 96 -8.02 0.86 -13.62
N GLY A 97 -8.82 1.75 -13.01
CA GLY A 97 -10.28 1.67 -13.06
C GLY A 97 -10.96 2.35 -11.89
N THR A 98 -12.26 2.08 -11.76
CA THR A 98 -13.11 2.55 -10.66
C THR A 98 -13.89 1.40 -10.03
N GLY A 99 -13.97 1.41 -8.71
CA GLY A 99 -14.81 0.50 -7.93
C GLY A 99 -15.96 1.25 -7.27
N ARG A 100 -17.15 0.64 -7.24
CA ARG A 100 -18.29 1.21 -6.52
C ARG A 100 -18.34 0.68 -5.09
N VAL A 101 -18.51 1.57 -4.13
CA VAL A 101 -18.67 1.20 -2.72
C VAL A 101 -20.09 0.68 -2.49
N ASN A 102 -20.19 -0.46 -1.84
CA ASN A 102 -21.48 -1.07 -1.51
C ASN A 102 -22.16 -0.37 -0.33
N ASP A 103 -23.40 -0.78 -0.02
CA ASP A 103 -24.20 -0.18 1.06
C ASP A 103 -23.59 -0.35 2.47
N SER A 104 -22.61 -1.26 2.62
CA SER A 104 -21.87 -1.47 3.87
C SER A 104 -20.60 -0.62 3.99
N GLY A 105 -20.34 0.29 3.04
CA GLY A 105 -19.12 1.11 3.04
C GLY A 105 -17.86 0.32 2.68
N ARG A 106 -18.00 -0.72 1.85
CA ARG A 106 -16.91 -1.61 1.43
C ARG A 106 -16.80 -1.71 -0.08
N VAL A 107 -15.59 -1.95 -0.57
CA VAL A 107 -15.33 -2.32 -1.96
C VAL A 107 -14.32 -3.45 -1.98
N ASP A 108 -14.58 -4.46 -2.79
CA ASP A 108 -13.62 -5.50 -3.16
C ASP A 108 -13.55 -5.48 -4.68
N HIS A 109 -12.43 -5.02 -5.21
CA HIS A 109 -12.23 -4.91 -6.64
C HIS A 109 -10.85 -5.43 -7.03
N SER A 110 -10.80 -6.05 -8.20
CA SER A 110 -9.56 -6.52 -8.80
C SER A 110 -9.35 -5.80 -10.12
N PHE A 111 -8.14 -5.31 -10.33
CA PHE A 111 -7.73 -4.57 -11.52
C PHE A 111 -6.66 -5.37 -12.25
N THR A 112 -6.69 -5.39 -13.58
CA THR A 112 -5.61 -5.97 -14.37
C THR A 112 -4.45 -4.99 -14.44
N VAL A 113 -3.24 -5.46 -14.17
CA VAL A 113 -2.02 -4.67 -14.33
C VAL A 113 -1.73 -4.55 -15.84
N PRO A 114 -1.60 -3.34 -16.39
CA PRO A 114 -1.30 -3.16 -17.82
C PRO A 114 0.03 -3.83 -18.20
N GLU A 115 0.12 -4.40 -19.41
CA GLU A 115 1.35 -5.06 -19.89
C GLU A 115 2.51 -4.08 -20.10
N GLY A 116 2.21 -2.79 -20.34
CA GLY A 116 3.19 -1.73 -20.56
C GLY A 116 3.74 -1.07 -19.29
N VAL A 117 3.57 -1.69 -18.12
CA VAL A 117 4.17 -1.19 -16.87
C VAL A 117 5.67 -1.51 -16.87
N ASP A 118 6.51 -0.48 -16.91
CA ASP A 118 7.96 -0.64 -16.85
C ASP A 118 8.42 -1.35 -15.58
N ALA A 119 9.59 -1.97 -15.59
CA ALA A 119 10.18 -2.52 -14.38
C ALA A 119 10.67 -1.40 -13.44
N GLY A 120 10.64 -1.63 -12.13
CA GLY A 120 11.06 -0.69 -11.09
C GLY A 120 9.94 -0.20 -10.18
N SER A 121 10.19 0.90 -9.47
CA SER A 121 9.26 1.48 -8.50
C SER A 121 8.13 2.24 -9.17
N HIS A 122 6.91 2.03 -8.69
CA HIS A 122 5.70 2.72 -9.12
C HIS A 122 4.92 3.21 -7.90
N ARG A 123 3.91 4.04 -8.14
CA ARG A 123 3.02 4.54 -7.09
C ARG A 123 1.57 4.26 -7.41
N LEU A 124 0.90 3.47 -6.59
CA LEU A 124 -0.55 3.30 -6.65
C LEU A 124 -1.22 4.43 -5.85
N VAL A 125 -2.06 5.22 -6.50
CA VAL A 125 -2.89 6.23 -5.87
C VAL A 125 -4.34 5.76 -5.92
N VAL A 126 -4.99 5.73 -4.77
CA VAL A 126 -6.40 5.40 -4.61
C VAL A 126 -7.11 6.63 -4.06
N ARG A 127 -8.06 7.16 -4.82
CA ARG A 127 -8.92 8.26 -4.41
C ARG A 127 -10.26 7.71 -3.96
N LEU A 128 -10.73 8.15 -2.81
CA LEU A 128 -11.95 7.64 -2.18
C LEU A 128 -12.58 8.70 -1.26
N THR A 129 -13.79 8.41 -0.79
CA THR A 129 -14.45 9.16 0.27
C THR A 129 -14.61 8.27 1.51
N ASP A 130 -14.17 8.74 2.67
CA ASP A 130 -14.33 8.02 3.94
C ASP A 130 -15.80 8.02 4.40
N ALA A 131 -16.12 7.20 5.40
CA ALA A 131 -17.49 7.10 5.93
C ALA A 131 -18.06 8.41 6.51
N ASP A 132 -17.20 9.40 6.81
CA ASP A 132 -17.58 10.72 7.31
C ASP A 132 -17.81 11.73 6.17
N GLY A 133 -17.65 11.30 4.89
CA GLY A 133 -17.84 12.13 3.71
C GLY A 133 -16.60 12.94 3.32
N ASN A 134 -15.42 12.65 3.90
CA ASN A 134 -14.19 13.38 3.59
C ASN A 134 -13.46 12.74 2.40
N PRO A 135 -13.01 13.52 1.41
CA PRO A 135 -12.11 13.03 0.38
C PRO A 135 -10.77 12.58 0.99
N VAL A 136 -10.31 11.42 0.55
CA VAL A 136 -9.03 10.82 0.92
C VAL A 136 -8.28 10.39 -0.33
N ASP A 137 -7.03 10.84 -0.43
CA ASP A 137 -6.07 10.36 -1.41
C ASP A 137 -5.05 9.47 -0.70
N LEU A 138 -5.04 8.17 -1.01
CA LEU A 138 -4.11 7.19 -0.47
C LEU A 138 -3.06 6.83 -1.53
N ALA A 139 -1.77 7.02 -1.22
CA ALA A 139 -0.67 6.69 -2.10
C ALA A 139 0.19 5.57 -1.50
N VAL A 140 0.57 4.59 -2.31
CA VAL A 140 1.32 3.39 -1.90
C VAL A 140 2.44 3.13 -2.89
N GLY A 141 3.66 2.92 -2.40
CA GLY A 141 4.79 2.48 -3.22
C GLY A 141 4.66 1.01 -3.58
N VAL A 142 4.56 0.71 -4.86
CA VAL A 142 4.47 -0.65 -5.42
C VAL A 142 5.63 -0.87 -6.39
N VAL A 143 5.94 -2.11 -6.76
CA VAL A 143 7.11 -2.41 -7.59
C VAL A 143 6.75 -3.41 -8.67
N ASN A 144 7.25 -3.21 -9.89
CA ASN A 144 7.32 -4.27 -10.88
C ASN A 144 8.75 -4.83 -10.84
N PRO A 145 8.98 -6.03 -10.28
CA PRO A 145 10.33 -6.55 -10.12
C PRO A 145 10.97 -6.77 -11.49
N GLU A 146 12.24 -6.35 -11.64
CA GLU A 146 13.01 -6.72 -12.82
C GLU A 146 13.06 -8.26 -12.90
N SER A 147 12.89 -8.81 -14.10
CA SER A 147 12.90 -10.26 -14.32
C SER A 147 14.28 -10.86 -14.00
N GLY A 148 14.56 -11.13 -12.72
CA GLY A 148 15.80 -11.72 -12.23
C GLY A 148 16.36 -11.06 -10.97
N GLY A 149 15.76 -11.32 -9.79
CA GLY A 149 16.35 -10.90 -8.51
C GLY A 149 15.66 -11.54 -7.31
N GLY A 150 16.39 -12.40 -6.59
CA GLY A 150 15.85 -13.33 -5.61
C GLY A 150 15.18 -12.72 -4.37
N VAL A 151 14.45 -13.59 -3.67
CA VAL A 151 13.81 -13.40 -2.36
C VAL A 151 14.76 -12.73 -1.35
N GLY A 152 14.57 -11.43 -1.12
CA GLY A 152 15.23 -10.68 -0.05
C GLY A 152 14.45 -10.81 1.25
N LEU A 153 15.16 -11.13 2.35
CA LEU A 153 14.59 -11.20 3.69
C LEU A 153 14.12 -9.81 4.14
N ALA A 154 12.81 -9.67 4.39
CA ALA A 154 12.18 -8.41 4.75
C ALA A 154 12.79 -7.77 6.02
N THR A 155 13.26 -6.53 5.91
CA THR A 155 13.59 -5.68 7.07
C THR A 155 12.49 -4.64 7.20
N ILE A 156 11.69 -4.73 8.26
CA ILE A 156 10.57 -3.82 8.51
C ILE A 156 11.11 -2.49 9.05
N VAL A 157 10.90 -1.39 8.31
CA VAL A 157 11.04 -0.02 8.83
C VAL A 157 9.62 0.55 8.99
N ILE A 158 9.18 0.71 10.24
CA ILE A 158 7.93 1.42 10.56
C ILE A 158 8.26 2.91 10.58
N VAL A 159 7.90 3.64 9.53
CA VAL A 159 7.94 5.10 9.56
C VAL A 159 6.59 5.60 10.05
N VAL A 160 6.51 5.91 11.35
CA VAL A 160 5.39 6.69 11.90
C VAL A 160 5.70 8.16 11.60
N LEU A 161 5.08 8.72 10.56
CA LEU A 161 5.12 10.18 10.33
C LEU A 161 4.19 10.84 11.34
N GLY A 162 4.78 11.27 12.46
CA GLY A 162 4.07 11.91 13.55
C GLY A 162 3.64 13.33 13.20
N LEU A 163 2.35 13.61 13.36
CA LEU A 163 1.87 14.89 13.87
C LEU A 163 0.93 14.58 15.04
N GLY A 164 1.36 15.01 16.22
CA GLY A 164 1.06 14.34 17.47
C GLY A 164 -0.39 14.38 17.93
N ILE A 165 -0.81 13.25 18.51
CA ILE A 165 -1.56 13.24 19.76
C ILE A 165 -0.86 12.23 20.67
N ALA A 166 -0.46 12.69 21.85
CA ALA A 166 0.28 11.93 22.83
C ALA A 166 -0.43 10.62 23.23
N SER A 167 0.25 9.48 23.12
CA SER A 167 0.01 8.34 24.01
C SER A 167 1.28 7.48 24.14
N ALA A 168 1.51 7.00 25.35
CA ALA A 168 2.80 6.64 25.90
C ALA A 168 3.36 5.28 25.43
N LEU A 169 4.70 5.23 25.45
CA LEU A 169 5.58 4.06 25.39
C LEU A 169 5.00 2.77 25.97
N PHE A 170 5.02 1.68 25.19
CA PHE A 170 5.24 0.32 25.72
C PHE A 170 5.85 -0.59 24.64
N LEU A 171 7.16 -0.79 24.67
CA LEU A 171 7.82 -1.92 24.01
C LEU A 171 8.93 -2.44 24.92
N PRO A 172 8.83 -3.65 25.49
CA PRO A 172 9.99 -4.31 26.08
C PRO A 172 10.89 -4.79 24.92
N ALA A 173 12.05 -4.15 24.81
CA ALA A 173 13.09 -4.51 23.85
C ALA A 173 13.63 -5.92 24.11
N VAL A 174 13.39 -6.84 23.17
CA VAL A 174 14.07 -8.12 23.10
C VAL A 174 15.49 -7.87 22.56
N PHE A 175 16.45 -7.71 23.46
CA PHE A 175 17.87 -7.71 23.12
C PHE A 175 18.32 -9.13 22.70
N ARG A 176 18.44 -9.35 21.40
CA ARG A 176 19.41 -10.28 20.79
C ARG A 176 20.74 -9.49 20.71
N ARG A 177 21.96 -9.99 20.85
CA ARG A 177 22.61 -11.30 20.69
C ARG A 177 24.10 -11.05 21.02
N ARG A 178 24.87 -12.07 21.40
CA ARG A 178 26.19 -12.37 20.79
C ARG A 178 26.70 -13.70 21.33
N ARG A 179 26.94 -14.64 20.41
CA ARG A 179 27.79 -15.81 20.61
C ARG A 179 29.16 -15.41 20.09
N ASP A 180 30.23 -15.86 20.75
CA ASP A 180 31.49 -16.22 20.12
C ASP A 180 32.11 -17.41 20.86
N VAL A 181 32.91 -18.16 20.12
CA VAL A 181 33.25 -19.58 20.28
C VAL A 181 34.74 -19.72 20.63
N THR A 182 35.05 -20.80 21.38
CA THR A 182 36.28 -21.64 21.42
C THR A 182 37.38 -21.44 22.49
N ALA A 183 37.73 -22.60 23.06
CA ALA A 183 39.03 -23.14 23.49
C ALA A 183 39.80 -22.48 24.65
N SER A 184 40.09 -23.25 25.71
CA SER A 184 41.27 -24.12 25.74
C SER A 184 41.16 -25.21 26.81
#